data_AF-A0A0Q6VZX7-F1
#
_entry.id   AF-A0A0Q6VZX7-F1
#
_cell.length_a   1.000
_cell.length_b   1.000
_cell.length_c   1.000
_cell.angle_alpha   90.00
_cell.angle_beta   90.00
_cell.angle_gamma   90.00
#
_symmetry.space_group_name_H-M   'P 1'
#
loop_
_entity.id
_entity.type
_entity.pdbx_description
1 polymer ?
#
loop_
_entity_poly.entity_id
_entity_poly.type
_entity_poly.pdbx_seq_one_letter_code
_entity_poly.pdbx_strand_id
1 'polypeptide(L)'
;MDIKYWKALAGLGIPGVALGLFYKLYDKFDWPLARLAPELVFVLILVFMLLISAVVFFALFLWRPRPEVKTTSTGVSISIPKNCTLRAAATVVARDRLIAFEGFSENELSSPLEPRQLTAATPEYLIEQLGRIATRNVRSYRVSVASAGNYVARVA
;
A
#
# COMPACT_ATOMS: atom_id res chain seq x y z
N MET A 1 -33.44 -25.40 -5.24
CA MET A 1 -32.08 -25.40 -5.82
C MET A 1 -31.14 -26.16 -4.91
N ASP A 2 -30.56 -27.26 -5.41
CA ASP A 2 -29.60 -28.09 -4.67
C ASP A 2 -28.31 -27.34 -4.30
N ILE A 3 -27.70 -27.73 -3.17
CA ILE A 3 -26.45 -27.19 -2.61
C ILE A 3 -25.29 -27.23 -3.65
N LYS A 4 -25.37 -28.17 -4.61
CA LYS A 4 -24.40 -28.35 -5.69
C LYS A 4 -24.26 -27.12 -6.60
N TYR A 5 -25.37 -26.43 -6.89
CA TYR A 5 -25.36 -25.25 -7.77
C TYR A 5 -24.77 -24.01 -7.10
N TRP A 6 -24.97 -23.86 -5.79
CA TRP A 6 -24.37 -22.76 -5.02
C TRP A 6 -22.85 -22.83 -4.94
N LYS A 7 -22.30 -24.04 -4.84
CA LYS A 7 -20.84 -24.23 -4.90
C LYS A 7 -20.26 -23.89 -6.27
N ALA A 8 -20.96 -24.23 -7.36
CA ALA A 8 -20.53 -23.88 -8.71
C ALA A 8 -20.57 -22.36 -8.94
N LEU A 9 -21.62 -21.69 -8.47
CA LEU A 9 -21.77 -20.23 -8.56
C LEU A 9 -20.76 -19.49 -7.68
N ALA A 10 -20.48 -19.98 -6.47
CA ALA A 10 -19.43 -19.42 -5.61
C ALA A 10 -18.02 -19.60 -6.21
N GLY A 11 -17.79 -20.70 -6.92
CA GLY A 11 -16.53 -20.97 -7.64
C GLY A 11 -16.25 -20.01 -8.79
N LEU A 12 -17.29 -19.40 -9.36
CA LEU A 12 -17.18 -18.36 -10.40
C LEU A 12 -16.82 -16.98 -9.83
N GLY A 13 -16.68 -16.85 -8.50
CA GLY A 13 -16.37 -15.61 -7.81
C GLY A 13 -17.56 -14.65 -7.72
N ILE A 14 -17.25 -13.35 -7.66
CA ILE A 14 -18.25 -12.26 -7.54
C ILE A 14 -19.34 -12.35 -8.63
N PRO A 15 -19.03 -12.63 -9.92
CA PRO A 15 -20.05 -12.76 -10.96
C PRO A 15 -21.05 -13.89 -10.71
N GLY A 16 -20.60 -15.05 -10.24
CA GLY A 16 -21.48 -16.20 -10.01
C GLY A 16 -22.38 -16.03 -8.79
N VAL A 17 -21.85 -15.42 -7.72
CA VAL A 17 -22.68 -15.05 -6.54
C VAL A 17 -23.75 -14.03 -6.95
N ALA A 18 -23.41 -13.03 -7.75
CA ALA A 18 -24.37 -12.05 -8.26
C ALA A 18 -25.47 -12.71 -9.10
N LEU A 19 -25.11 -13.65 -9.99
CA LEU A 19 -26.06 -14.38 -10.83
C LEU A 19 -27.02 -15.25 -10.00
N GLY A 20 -26.50 -15.94 -8.98
CA GLY A 20 -27.30 -16.74 -8.05
C GLY A 20 -28.28 -15.90 -7.24
N LEU A 21 -27.85 -14.70 -6.80
CA LEU A 21 -28.72 -13.75 -6.09
C LEU A 21 -29.83 -13.22 -7.01
N PHE A 22 -29.48 -12.85 -8.24
CA PHE A 22 -30.43 -12.39 -9.27
C PHE A 22 -31.47 -13.46 -9.59
N TYR A 23 -31.06 -14.71 -9.78
CA TYR A 23 -31.99 -15.81 -10.04
C TYR A 23 -32.97 -16.01 -8.88
N LYS A 24 -32.50 -15.97 -7.63
CA LYS A 24 -33.38 -16.07 -6.46
C LYS A 24 -34.33 -14.89 -6.32
N LEU A 25 -33.89 -13.68 -6.66
CA LEU A 25 -34.76 -12.51 -6.70
C LEU A 25 -35.79 -12.62 -7.84
N TYR A 26 -35.40 -13.19 -8.97
CA TYR A 26 -36.31 -13.41 -10.09
C TYR A 26 -37.40 -14.43 -9.75
N ASP A 27 -37.05 -15.53 -9.08
CA ASP A 27 -37.97 -16.60 -8.71
C ASP A 27 -38.92 -16.22 -7.56
N LYS A 28 -38.48 -15.35 -6.64
CA LYS A 28 -39.31 -14.93 -5.48
C LYS A 28 -40.27 -13.78 -5.76
N PHE A 29 -39.96 -12.94 -6.73
CA PHE A 29 -40.82 -11.83 -7.08
C PHE A 29 -41.60 -12.22 -8.33
N ASP A 30 -42.93 -12.14 -8.27
CA ASP A 30 -43.79 -12.36 -9.43
C ASP A 30 -43.67 -11.14 -10.36
N TRP A 31 -42.53 -11.05 -11.05
CA TRP A 31 -42.10 -9.81 -11.70
C TRP A 31 -43.12 -9.42 -12.77
N PRO A 32 -43.79 -8.26 -12.65
CA PRO A 32 -44.73 -7.79 -13.66
C PRO A 32 -44.05 -7.43 -14.98
N LEU A 33 -42.71 -7.52 -15.06
CA LEU A 33 -41.89 -7.38 -16.27
C LEU A 33 -42.38 -8.21 -17.44
N ALA A 34 -42.88 -9.43 -17.18
CA ALA A 34 -43.43 -10.29 -18.23
C ALA A 34 -44.74 -9.75 -18.85
N ARG A 35 -45.40 -8.77 -18.21
CA ARG A 35 -46.61 -8.10 -18.69
C ARG A 35 -46.33 -6.75 -19.34
N LEU A 36 -45.08 -6.27 -19.35
CA LEU A 36 -44.74 -5.02 -20.00
C LEU A 36 -44.65 -5.20 -21.52
N ALA A 37 -45.09 -4.18 -22.26
CA ALA A 37 -44.93 -4.13 -23.70
C ALA A 37 -43.44 -4.30 -24.07
N PRO A 38 -43.11 -5.04 -25.14
CA PRO A 38 -41.72 -5.34 -25.52
C PRO A 38 -40.82 -4.10 -25.65
N GLU A 39 -41.40 -2.98 -26.09
CA GLU A 39 -40.74 -1.68 -26.24
C GLU A 39 -40.24 -1.12 -24.90
N LEU A 40 -41.02 -1.27 -23.82
CA LEU A 40 -40.65 -0.80 -22.49
C LEU A 40 -39.59 -1.70 -21.84
N VAL A 41 -39.63 -3.00 -22.13
CA VAL A 41 -38.61 -3.95 -21.69
C VAL A 41 -37.26 -3.60 -22.32
N PHE A 42 -37.22 -3.25 -23.60
CA PHE A 42 -36.00 -2.82 -24.28
C PHE A 42 -35.39 -1.57 -23.62
N VAL A 43 -36.20 -0.54 -23.36
CA VAL A 43 -35.73 0.69 -22.68
C VAL A 43 -35.19 0.38 -21.28
N LEU A 44 -35.87 -0.48 -20.52
CA LEU A 44 -35.43 -0.87 -19.19
C LEU A 44 -34.07 -1.60 -19.21
N ILE A 45 -33.87 -2.53 -20.14
CA ILE A 45 -32.60 -3.24 -20.32
C ILE A 45 -31.47 -2.26 -20.64
N LEU A 46 -31.74 -1.27 -21.49
CA LEU A 46 -30.77 -0.28 -21.90
C LEU A 46 -30.33 0.61 -20.72
N VAL A 47 -31.29 1.08 -19.92
CA VAL A 47 -31.01 1.84 -18.68
C VAL A 47 -30.22 0.99 -17.68
N PHE A 48 -30.59 -0.29 -17.52
CA PHE A 48 -29.90 -1.21 -16.63
C PHE A 48 -28.45 -1.46 -17.05
N MET A 49 -28.19 -1.68 -18.35
CA MET A 49 -26.82 -1.80 -18.86
C MET A 49 -26.00 -0.54 -18.61
N LEU A 50 -26.60 0.64 -18.81
CA LEU A 50 -25.91 1.92 -18.62
C LEU A 50 -25.51 2.11 -17.15
N LEU A 51 -26.40 1.79 -16.21
CA LEU A 51 -26.12 1.84 -14.77
C LEU A 51 -25.03 0.86 -14.36
N ILE A 52 -25.10 -0.39 -14.81
CA ILE A 52 -24.06 -1.39 -14.51
C ILE A 52 -22.72 -0.96 -15.08
N SER A 53 -22.69 -0.48 -16.33
CA SER A 53 -21.47 -0.02 -16.96
C SER A 53 -20.82 1.11 -16.16
N ALA A 54 -21.61 2.08 -15.69
CA ALA A 54 -21.12 3.17 -14.84
C ALA A 54 -20.54 2.66 -13.51
N VAL A 55 -21.23 1.74 -12.83
CA VAL A 55 -20.76 1.15 -11.57
C VAL A 55 -19.47 0.35 -11.75
N VAL A 56 -19.40 -0.48 -12.79
CA VAL A 56 -18.21 -1.27 -13.11
C VAL A 56 -17.05 -0.35 -13.46
N PHE A 57 -17.27 0.66 -14.30
CA PHE A 57 -16.24 1.63 -14.67
C PHE A 57 -15.73 2.40 -13.44
N PHE A 58 -16.62 2.85 -12.57
CA PHE A 58 -16.26 3.52 -11.32
C PHE A 58 -15.47 2.59 -10.38
N ALA A 59 -15.89 1.34 -10.23
CA ALA A 59 -15.17 0.36 -9.44
C ALA A 59 -13.76 0.10 -10.00
N LEU A 60 -13.62 -0.04 -11.32
CA LEU A 60 -12.32 -0.19 -11.99
C LEU A 60 -11.43 1.05 -11.83
N PHE A 61 -12.03 2.24 -11.87
CA PHE A 61 -11.31 3.49 -11.65
C PHE A 61 -10.80 3.59 -10.21
N LEU A 62 -11.63 3.22 -9.23
CA LEU A 62 -11.26 3.21 -7.81
C LEU A 62 -10.19 2.16 -7.50
N TRP A 63 -10.29 0.98 -8.12
CA TRP A 63 -9.33 -0.11 -7.96
C TRP A 63 -8.08 0.02 -8.82
N ARG A 64 -7.99 1.05 -9.67
CA ARG A 64 -6.79 1.27 -10.47
C ARG A 64 -5.62 1.41 -9.49
N PRO A 65 -4.65 0.48 -9.49
CA PRO A 65 -3.49 0.61 -8.63
C PRO A 65 -2.87 1.96 -8.98
N ARG A 66 -2.81 2.86 -7.99
CA ARG A 66 -2.06 4.10 -8.15
C ARG A 66 -0.67 3.67 -8.59
N PRO A 67 -0.12 4.23 -9.69
CA PRO A 67 1.24 3.92 -10.07
C PRO A 67 2.10 4.16 -8.83
N GLU A 68 2.66 3.09 -8.28
CA GLU A 68 3.70 3.20 -7.27
C GLU A 68 4.72 4.13 -7.89
N VAL A 69 4.89 5.29 -7.26
CA VAL A 69 6.00 6.17 -7.57
C VAL A 69 7.22 5.34 -7.20
N LYS A 70 7.77 4.61 -8.17
CA LYS A 70 9.11 4.04 -8.07
C LYS A 70 10.01 5.25 -7.98
N THR A 71 10.29 5.70 -6.76
CA THR A 71 11.44 6.56 -6.48
C THR A 71 12.62 5.84 -7.10
N THR A 72 13.12 6.37 -8.22
CA THR A 72 14.31 5.90 -8.91
C THR A 72 15.39 5.71 -7.86
N SER A 73 15.64 4.44 -7.51
CA SER A 73 16.68 4.01 -6.61
C SER A 73 18.02 4.19 -7.32
N THR A 74 18.48 5.43 -7.44
CA THR A 74 19.91 5.70 -7.46
C THR A 74 20.38 5.24 -6.09
N GLY A 75 20.89 3.99 -6.03
CA GLY A 75 21.35 3.39 -4.79
C GLY A 75 22.25 4.38 -4.06
N VAL A 76 21.88 4.70 -2.82
CA VAL A 76 22.65 5.65 -2.03
C VAL A 76 23.80 4.85 -1.44
N SER A 77 25.02 5.19 -1.85
CA SER A 77 26.24 4.65 -1.25
C SER A 77 26.89 5.74 -0.41
N ILE A 78 27.18 5.44 0.84
CA ILE A 78 27.96 6.31 1.72
C ILE A 78 29.20 5.56 2.23
N SER A 79 30.29 6.30 2.37
CA SER A 79 31.49 5.83 3.06
C SER A 79 31.53 6.47 4.43
N ILE A 80 31.49 5.66 5.49
CA ILE A 80 31.53 6.13 6.88
C ILE A 80 33.00 6.28 7.29
N PRO A 81 33.50 7.51 7.55
CA PRO A 81 34.87 7.71 8.00
C PRO A 81 35.04 7.24 9.46
N LYS A 82 36.30 7.03 9.87
CA LYS A 82 36.64 6.76 11.29
C LYS A 82 36.17 7.93 12.16
N ASN A 83 35.55 7.62 13.30
CA ASN A 83 34.96 8.58 14.27
C ASN A 83 33.70 9.32 13.81
N CYS A 84 32.98 8.82 12.79
CA CYS A 84 31.67 9.37 12.45
C CYS A 84 30.62 9.00 13.51
N THR A 85 29.80 9.95 13.95
CA THR A 85 28.70 9.68 14.88
C THR A 85 27.44 9.26 14.14
N LEU A 86 26.54 8.54 14.82
CA LEU A 86 25.24 8.16 14.26
C LEU A 86 24.46 9.36 13.74
N ARG A 87 24.42 10.45 14.53
CA ARG A 87 23.76 11.71 14.12
C ARG A 87 24.37 12.27 12.84
N ALA A 88 25.69 12.33 12.74
CA ALA A 88 26.37 12.87 11.57
C ALA A 88 26.10 12.01 10.32
N ALA A 89 26.25 10.69 10.42
CA ALA A 89 25.99 9.77 9.32
C ALA A 89 24.54 9.84 8.85
N ALA A 90 23.57 9.80 9.76
CA ALA A 90 22.15 9.87 9.41
C ALA A 90 21.76 11.23 8.80
N THR A 91 22.36 12.33 9.24
CA THR A 91 22.15 13.66 8.63
C THR A 91 22.69 13.71 7.20
N VAL A 92 23.87 13.13 6.95
CA VAL A 92 24.45 13.05 5.60
C VAL A 92 23.56 12.24 4.66
N VAL A 93 22.92 11.18 5.16
CA VAL A 93 21.99 10.35 4.38
C VAL A 93 20.66 11.06 4.13
N ALA A 94 20.18 11.82 5.10
CA ALA A 94 18.97 12.61 4.98
C ALA A 94 19.11 13.77 3.97
N ARG A 95 20.34 14.21 3.66
CA ARG A 95 20.65 15.32 2.75
C ARG A 95 19.88 16.59 3.15
N ASP A 96 19.01 17.08 2.27
CA ASP A 96 18.20 18.30 2.47
C ASP A 96 16.94 18.06 3.32
N ARG A 97 16.75 16.86 3.86
CA ARG A 97 15.57 16.49 4.65
C ARG A 97 15.90 16.49 6.14
N LEU A 98 14.93 16.90 6.97
CA LEU A 98 15.08 16.83 8.41
C LEU A 98 14.94 15.37 8.88
N ILE A 99 15.83 14.95 9.78
CA ILE A 99 15.70 13.67 10.49
C ILE A 99 15.43 13.92 11.98
N ALA A 100 14.28 13.43 12.45
CA ALA A 100 13.94 13.41 13.85
C ALA A 100 14.33 12.06 14.46
N PHE A 101 14.99 12.09 15.62
CA PHE A 101 15.38 10.91 16.38
C PHE A 101 14.46 10.81 17.60
N GLU A 102 13.43 9.99 17.52
CA GLU A 102 12.48 9.77 18.61
C GLU A 102 12.92 8.58 19.48
N GLY A 103 13.12 8.84 20.78
CA GLY A 103 13.44 7.80 21.76
C GLY A 103 14.94 7.50 21.92
N PHE A 104 15.81 8.25 21.26
CA PHE A 104 17.27 8.14 21.41
C PHE A 104 17.80 9.07 22.50
N SER A 105 18.78 8.60 23.25
CA SER A 105 19.60 9.43 24.15
C SER A 105 20.74 10.12 23.40
N GLU A 106 21.22 11.26 23.91
CA GLU A 106 22.37 11.97 23.32
C GLU A 106 23.64 11.11 23.27
N ASN A 107 23.79 10.17 24.23
CA ASN A 107 24.90 9.22 24.26
C ASN A 107 24.81 8.20 23.11
N GLU A 108 23.61 7.74 22.77
CA GLU A 108 23.35 6.86 21.62
C GLU A 108 23.64 7.59 20.30
N LEU A 109 23.22 8.85 20.18
CA LEU A 109 23.41 9.66 18.97
C LEU A 109 24.88 10.07 18.75
N SER A 110 25.63 10.23 19.83
CA SER A 110 27.04 10.58 19.83
C SER A 110 27.97 9.36 19.80
N SER A 111 27.41 8.15 19.78
CA SER A 111 28.21 6.92 19.74
C SER A 111 28.97 6.81 18.40
N PRO A 112 30.28 6.48 18.43
CA PRO A 112 31.08 6.35 17.22
C PRO A 112 30.68 5.11 16.44
N LEU A 113 30.59 5.27 15.12
CA LEU A 113 30.31 4.18 14.18
C LEU A 113 31.60 3.51 13.71
N GLU A 114 31.51 2.21 13.44
CA GLU A 114 32.59 1.49 12.78
C GLU A 114 32.73 1.95 11.31
N PRO A 115 33.95 2.17 10.83
CA PRO A 115 34.19 2.61 9.45
C PRO A 115 33.79 1.50 8.48
N ARG A 116 32.80 1.79 7.62
CA ARG A 116 32.26 0.84 6.64
C ARG A 116 31.63 1.57 5.47
N GLN A 117 31.60 0.91 4.31
CA GLN A 117 30.80 1.35 3.17
C GLN A 117 29.43 0.70 3.22
N LEU A 118 28.38 1.51 3.09
CA LEU A 118 27.00 1.05 3.05
C LEU A 118 26.35 1.47 1.75
N THR A 119 25.63 0.53 1.15
CA THR A 119 24.88 0.74 -0.08
C THR A 119 23.49 0.19 0.12
N ALA A 120 22.48 1.03 -0.10
CA ALA A 120 21.09 0.66 0.03
C ALA A 120 20.28 1.17 -1.16
N ALA A 121 19.18 0.47 -1.44
CA ALA A 121 18.23 0.89 -2.48
C ALA A 121 17.54 2.21 -2.14
N THR A 122 17.36 2.52 -0.84
CA THR A 122 16.69 3.75 -0.39
C THR A 122 17.40 4.37 0.83
N PRO A 123 17.30 5.70 1.02
CA PRO A 123 17.87 6.39 2.18
C PRO A 123 17.31 5.85 3.51
N GLU A 124 16.03 5.49 3.58
CA GLU A 124 15.38 4.98 4.79
C GLU A 124 16.04 3.69 5.25
N TYR A 125 16.23 2.75 4.32
CA TYR A 125 16.86 1.48 4.60
C TYR A 125 18.32 1.65 5.01
N LEU A 126 19.02 2.63 4.42
CA LEU A 126 20.40 2.93 4.79
C LEU A 126 20.50 3.49 6.21
N ILE A 127 19.57 4.36 6.62
CA ILE A 127 19.50 4.88 7.99
C ILE A 127 19.13 3.75 8.96
N GLU A 128 18.25 2.82 8.58
CA GLU A 128 17.96 1.63 9.39
C GLU A 128 19.21 0.73 9.55
N GLN A 129 19.98 0.53 8.48
CA GLN A 129 21.22 -0.22 8.55
C GLN A 129 22.30 0.46 9.41
N LEU A 130 22.40 1.79 9.37
CA LEU A 130 23.27 2.55 10.29
C LEU A 130 22.96 2.23 11.75
N GLY A 131 21.68 2.06 12.08
CA GLY A 131 21.24 1.69 13.42
C GLY A 131 21.65 0.30 13.86
N ARG A 132 21.58 -0.65 12.93
CA ARG A 132 22.03 -2.03 13.18
C ARG A 132 23.55 -2.14 13.34
N ILE A 133 24.29 -1.23 12.71
CA ILE A 133 25.76 -1.20 12.74
C ILE A 133 26.27 -0.40 13.95
N ALA A 134 25.49 0.55 14.46
CA ALA A 134 25.81 1.26 15.68
C ALA A 134 25.94 0.27 16.85
N THR A 135 27.16 0.08 17.34
CA THR A 135 27.54 -1.01 18.23
C THR A 135 27.06 -0.77 19.68
N ARG A 136 26.66 -1.88 20.33
CA ARG A 136 26.47 -2.17 21.77
C ARG A 136 25.53 -1.30 22.63
N ASN A 137 25.21 -0.07 22.26
CA ASN A 137 24.35 0.80 23.07
C ASN A 137 23.16 1.42 22.34
N VAL A 138 23.08 1.26 21.01
CA VAL A 138 21.98 1.83 20.23
C VAL A 138 20.93 0.77 19.99
N ARG A 139 19.70 1.05 20.47
CA ARG A 139 18.56 0.16 20.29
C ARG A 139 18.15 0.06 18.81
N SER A 140 17.59 -1.07 18.41
CA SER A 140 17.02 -1.23 17.07
C SER A 140 15.93 -0.19 16.85
N TYR A 141 15.92 0.44 15.68
CA TYR A 141 14.95 1.46 15.36
C TYR A 141 14.42 1.26 13.95
N ARG A 142 13.21 1.77 13.71
CA ARG A 142 12.58 1.81 12.40
C ARG A 142 12.54 3.25 11.91
N VAL A 143 12.90 3.46 10.65
CA VAL A 143 12.81 4.77 10.01
C VAL A 143 11.51 4.83 9.22
N SER A 144 10.72 5.86 9.48
CA SER A 144 9.49 6.16 8.76
C SER A 144 9.62 7.50 8.05
N VAL A 145 9.03 7.61 6.86
CA VAL A 145 8.94 8.88 6.15
C VAL A 145 7.70 9.61 6.66
N ALA A 146 7.92 10.72 7.36
CA ALA A 146 6.87 11.63 7.79
C ALA A 146 6.35 12.49 6.62
N SER A 147 5.23 13.18 6.86
CA SER A 147 4.64 14.15 5.93
C SER A 147 5.69 15.16 5.46
N ALA A 148 5.70 15.42 4.15
CA ALA A 148 6.69 16.26 3.44
C ALA A 148 8.09 15.65 3.22
N GLY A 149 8.28 14.34 3.42
CA GLY A 149 9.55 13.67 3.09
C GLY A 149 10.63 13.80 4.16
N ASN A 150 10.27 14.25 5.35
CA ASN A 150 11.15 14.22 6.52
C ASN A 150 11.27 12.78 7.05
N TYR A 151 12.42 12.44 7.62
CA TYR A 151 12.64 11.11 8.19
C TYR A 151 12.42 11.14 9.70
N VAL A 152 11.74 10.13 10.22
CA VAL A 152 11.60 9.93 11.67
C VAL A 152 12.16 8.55 11.99
N ALA A 153 13.31 8.54 12.66
CA ALA A 153 13.89 7.33 13.24
C ALA A 153 13.28 7.15 14.62
N ARG A 154 12.52 6.06 14.82
CA ARG A 154 11.89 5.72 16.10
C ARG A 154 12.42 4.39 16.60
N VAL A 155 12.87 4.37 17.86
CA VAL A 155 13.27 3.12 18.53
C VAL A 155 12.11 2.13 18.52
N ALA A 156 12.39 0.90 18.05
CA ALA A 156 11.42 -0.20 17.95
C ALA A 156 11.21 -0.88 19.30
#